data_AF-A0AB38PKV2-F1
#
_entry.id   AF-A0AB38PKV2-F1
#
_cell.length_a   1.000
_cell.length_b   1.000
_cell.length_c   1.000
_cell.angle_alpha   90.00
_cell.angle_beta   90.00
_cell.angle_gamma   90.00
#
_symmetry.space_group_name_H-M   'P 1'
#
loop_
_entity.id
_entity.type
_entity.pdbx_description
1 polymer ?
#
loop_
_entity_poly.entity_id
_entity_poly.type
_entity_poly.pdbx_seq_one_letter_code
_entity_poly.pdbx_strand_id
1 'polypeptide(L)'
;MYRRFLNNNDYLGAITREALTQLTRGNDERFIQAEESAEISIVEYLSENYEVEKELAKGKYIAEYDRRITYPVGVHIYFEGQIHEVTRSISGYRKPSTAIYWEECSDVNISVTQVVNYSQFGTYYPGDKISHNGVFYTCLLENGYKFNDIRIPLVNGWKEVETPSWQPVEYPLWSVVEYGGEFYTLTTLDSFDSNLDPMVSDNWGAVADYDPAYNTYELSDHEYVVYKGRVFSPETDVNADIPQAGQHFVLHDPRNPNLKRHMVRLAVYELTKLIAPNNVSVVRIRDYEDSMKWLNDAARLRLNPQIPRKLDETKKPVTDWQLATFQTDYNPHRNPWFI
;
A
#
# COMPACT_ATOMS: atom_id res chain seq x y z
N MET A 1 10.15 0.38 -12.92
CA MET A 1 9.16 -0.60 -13.43
C MET A 1 7.86 0.14 -13.68
N TYR A 2 7.30 0.05 -14.88
CA TYR A 2 6.05 0.74 -15.25
C TYR A 2 4.87 0.20 -14.41
N ARG A 3 4.06 1.08 -13.85
CA ARG A 3 2.80 0.73 -13.17
C ARG A 3 1.65 1.00 -14.14
N ARG A 4 0.82 -0.01 -14.39
CA ARG A 4 -0.33 0.08 -15.29
C ARG A 4 -1.42 0.96 -14.68
N PHE A 5 -2.04 1.79 -15.52
CA PHE A 5 -3.21 2.58 -15.12
C PHE A 5 -4.50 1.78 -15.31
N LEU A 6 -4.52 0.94 -16.34
CA LEU A 6 -5.65 0.08 -16.67
C LEU A 6 -5.48 -1.29 -15.98
N ASN A 7 -6.60 -1.91 -15.66
CA ASN A 7 -6.66 -3.31 -15.27
C ASN A 7 -7.23 -4.15 -16.41
N ASN A 8 -7.11 -5.48 -16.29
CA ASN A 8 -7.55 -6.40 -17.34
C ASN A 8 -9.07 -6.33 -17.61
N ASN A 9 -9.87 -5.95 -16.60
CA ASN A 9 -11.32 -5.80 -16.77
C ASN A 9 -11.68 -4.57 -17.60
N ASP A 10 -10.87 -3.51 -17.58
CA ASP A 10 -11.13 -2.30 -18.38
C ASP A 10 -11.11 -2.58 -19.89
N TYR A 11 -10.26 -3.51 -20.34
CA TYR A 11 -10.21 -3.95 -21.74
C TYR A 11 -11.48 -4.63 -22.20
N LEU A 12 -12.21 -5.28 -21.29
CA LEU A 12 -13.44 -6.01 -21.64
C LEU A 12 -14.57 -5.10 -22.12
N GLY A 13 -14.48 -3.78 -21.86
CA GLY A 13 -15.38 -2.78 -22.43
C GLY A 13 -15.13 -2.46 -23.92
N ALA A 14 -13.96 -2.83 -24.46
CA ALA A 14 -13.55 -2.54 -25.83
C ALA A 14 -13.28 -3.79 -26.68
N ILE A 15 -12.94 -4.92 -26.05
CA ILE A 15 -12.62 -6.17 -26.73
C ILE A 15 -13.09 -7.38 -25.90
N THR A 16 -13.54 -8.44 -26.56
CA THR A 16 -13.97 -9.67 -25.86
C THR A 16 -12.79 -10.35 -25.18
N ARG A 17 -13.07 -11.13 -24.12
CA ARG A 17 -12.04 -11.87 -23.37
C ARG A 17 -11.26 -12.82 -24.27
N GLU A 18 -11.94 -13.51 -25.18
CA GLU A 18 -11.34 -14.48 -26.10
C GLU A 18 -10.35 -13.79 -27.04
N ALA A 19 -10.75 -12.66 -27.62
CA ALA A 19 -9.91 -11.90 -28.52
C ALA A 19 -8.74 -11.25 -27.78
N LEU A 20 -8.94 -10.79 -26.53
CA LEU A 20 -7.88 -10.26 -25.69
C LEU A 20 -6.80 -11.31 -25.40
N THR A 21 -7.21 -12.51 -24.99
CA THR A 21 -6.30 -13.63 -24.72
C THR A 21 -5.56 -14.08 -25.98
N GLN A 22 -6.22 -14.09 -27.13
CA GLN A 22 -5.58 -14.40 -28.42
C GLN A 22 -4.52 -13.36 -28.81
N LEU A 23 -4.77 -12.08 -28.54
CA LEU A 23 -3.81 -11.03 -28.82
C LEU A 23 -2.60 -11.15 -27.89
N THR A 24 -2.82 -11.24 -26.58
CA THR A 24 -1.70 -11.24 -25.63
C THR A 24 -0.94 -12.56 -25.63
N ARG A 25 -1.58 -13.68 -26.03
CA ARG A 25 -1.03 -15.05 -25.97
C ARG A 25 -0.45 -15.38 -24.58
N GLY A 26 -1.05 -14.81 -23.53
CA GLY A 26 -0.58 -14.95 -22.15
C GLY A 26 0.69 -14.17 -21.80
N ASN A 27 1.17 -13.27 -22.66
CA ASN A 27 2.29 -12.40 -22.34
C ASN A 27 1.80 -11.03 -21.82
N ASP A 28 1.88 -10.86 -20.50
CA ASP A 28 1.45 -9.64 -19.82
C ASP A 28 2.36 -8.42 -20.11
N GLU A 29 3.61 -8.61 -20.52
CA GLU A 29 4.51 -7.51 -20.91
C GLU A 29 3.97 -6.73 -22.11
N ARG A 30 3.16 -7.37 -22.96
CA ARG A 30 2.52 -6.71 -24.11
C ARG A 30 1.51 -5.66 -23.67
N PHE A 31 0.82 -5.87 -22.55
CA PHE A 31 -0.06 -4.85 -21.99
C PHE A 31 0.75 -3.63 -21.53
N ILE A 32 1.87 -3.89 -20.85
CA ILE A 32 2.77 -2.83 -20.35
C ILE A 32 3.25 -1.95 -21.50
N GLN A 33 3.77 -2.55 -22.58
CA GLN A 33 4.28 -1.81 -23.75
C GLN A 33 3.18 -0.98 -24.44
N ALA A 34 1.99 -1.56 -24.60
CA ALA A 34 0.88 -0.89 -25.24
C ALA A 34 0.30 0.25 -24.39
N GLU A 35 0.18 0.06 -23.06
CA GLU A 35 -0.25 1.11 -22.14
C GLU A 35 0.77 2.24 -22.03
N GLU A 36 2.07 1.91 -21.99
CA GLU A 36 3.14 2.91 -21.98
C GLU A 36 3.11 3.78 -23.24
N SER A 37 2.93 3.18 -24.42
CA SER A 37 2.78 3.92 -25.69
C SER A 37 1.53 4.80 -25.71
N ALA A 38 0.40 4.28 -25.20
CA ALA A 38 -0.85 5.03 -25.10
C ALA A 38 -0.74 6.19 -24.11
N GLU A 39 -0.07 5.98 -22.99
CA GLU A 39 0.16 6.99 -21.97
C GLU A 39 1.05 8.12 -22.47
N ILE A 40 2.17 7.79 -23.14
CA ILE A 40 3.05 8.80 -23.76
C ILE A 40 2.23 9.71 -24.66
N SER A 41 1.39 9.14 -25.52
CA SER A 41 0.51 9.90 -26.41
C SER A 41 -0.45 10.81 -25.64
N ILE A 42 -1.04 10.34 -24.54
CA ILE A 42 -1.94 11.15 -23.70
C ILE A 42 -1.18 12.30 -23.00
N VAL A 43 -0.01 12.00 -22.44
CA VAL A 43 0.82 12.96 -21.71
C VAL A 43 1.34 14.04 -22.66
N GLU A 44 1.83 13.67 -23.84
CA GLU A 44 2.31 14.63 -24.84
C GLU A 44 1.24 15.68 -25.22
N TYR A 45 -0.01 15.25 -25.40
CA TYR A 45 -1.08 16.17 -25.80
C TYR A 45 -1.65 17.00 -24.64
N LEU A 46 -1.69 16.45 -23.42
CA LEU A 46 -2.44 17.08 -22.32
C LEU A 46 -1.55 17.73 -21.26
N SER A 47 -0.28 17.36 -21.16
CA SER A 47 0.61 17.83 -20.09
C SER A 47 0.86 19.33 -20.09
N GLU A 48 0.70 20.02 -21.21
CA GLU A 48 0.87 21.49 -21.26
C GLU A 48 -0.20 22.19 -20.42
N ASN A 49 -1.47 21.77 -20.55
CA ASN A 49 -2.61 22.48 -19.98
C ASN A 49 -3.20 21.81 -18.73
N TYR A 50 -2.94 20.51 -18.54
CA TYR A 50 -3.61 19.67 -17.54
C TYR A 50 -2.62 18.93 -16.65
N GLU A 51 -3.04 18.64 -15.42
CA GLU A 51 -2.30 17.79 -14.48
C GLU A 51 -2.52 16.30 -14.77
N VAL A 52 -2.33 15.90 -16.02
CA VAL A 52 -2.64 14.54 -16.51
C VAL A 52 -1.83 13.45 -15.81
N GLU A 53 -0.56 13.71 -15.49
CA GLU A 53 0.31 12.78 -14.76
C GLU A 53 -0.21 12.52 -13.34
N LYS A 54 -0.72 13.56 -12.66
CA LYS A 54 -1.33 13.41 -11.33
C LYS A 54 -2.62 12.58 -11.40
N GLU A 55 -3.41 12.74 -12.45
CA GLU A 55 -4.60 11.91 -12.65
C GLU A 55 -4.26 10.45 -12.96
N LEU A 56 -3.29 10.20 -13.84
CA LEU A 56 -2.81 8.85 -14.11
C LEU A 56 -2.23 8.21 -12.84
N ALA A 57 -1.54 8.98 -11.99
CA ALA A 57 -1.04 8.50 -10.72
C ALA A 57 -2.16 8.01 -9.79
N LYS A 58 -3.38 8.57 -9.81
CA LYS A 58 -4.48 8.05 -8.98
C LYS A 58 -4.79 6.59 -9.28
N GLY A 59 -4.79 6.19 -10.55
CA GLY A 59 -5.05 4.81 -10.95
C GLY A 59 -3.85 3.88 -10.78
N LYS A 60 -2.65 4.36 -11.10
CA LYS A 60 -1.41 3.56 -11.07
C LYS A 60 -0.96 3.14 -9.67
N TYR A 61 -1.47 3.81 -8.65
CA TYR A 61 -1.05 3.63 -7.26
C TYR A 61 -2.10 2.96 -6.39
N ILE A 62 -3.21 2.52 -6.99
CA ILE A 62 -4.15 1.63 -6.34
C ILE A 62 -3.43 0.29 -6.14
N ALA A 63 -3.24 -0.09 -4.88
CA ALA A 63 -2.59 -1.35 -4.51
C ALA A 63 -3.63 -2.43 -4.20
N GLU A 64 -3.23 -3.69 -4.32
CA GLU A 64 -4.02 -4.80 -3.77
C GLU A 64 -4.10 -4.70 -2.24
N TYR A 65 -5.22 -5.17 -1.70
CA TYR A 65 -5.40 -5.31 -0.27
C TYR A 65 -4.33 -6.24 0.29
N ASP A 66 -3.62 -5.75 1.30
CA ASP A 66 -2.61 -6.44 2.05
C ASP A 66 -2.88 -6.23 3.54
N ARG A 67 -3.14 -7.32 4.26
CA ARG A 67 -3.44 -7.29 5.70
C ARG A 67 -2.30 -6.75 6.58
N ARG A 68 -1.11 -6.53 6.02
CA ARG A 68 0.02 -5.87 6.70
C ARG A 68 -0.13 -4.35 6.77
N ILE A 69 -0.99 -3.78 5.93
CA ILE A 69 -1.11 -2.34 5.72
C ILE A 69 -2.38 -1.83 6.39
N THR A 70 -2.25 -0.69 7.03
CA THR A 70 -3.39 0.07 7.54
C THR A 70 -3.89 1.04 6.48
N TYR A 71 -5.17 0.96 6.13
CA TYR A 71 -5.81 1.79 5.11
C TYR A 71 -6.70 2.86 5.76
N PRO A 72 -6.38 4.15 5.63
CA PRO A 72 -7.24 5.23 6.14
C PRO A 72 -8.47 5.45 5.26
N VAL A 73 -9.45 6.21 5.76
CA VAL A 73 -10.67 6.54 5.00
C VAL A 73 -10.33 7.37 3.75
N GLY A 74 -11.00 7.05 2.64
CA GLY A 74 -10.90 7.72 1.34
C GLY A 74 -9.97 7.02 0.36
N VAL A 75 -9.06 6.15 0.82
CA VAL A 75 -8.11 5.49 -0.09
C VAL A 75 -8.79 4.44 -0.96
N HIS A 76 -8.19 4.16 -2.12
CA HIS A 76 -8.67 3.13 -3.04
C HIS A 76 -7.75 1.91 -3.04
N ILE A 77 -8.37 0.73 -3.00
CA ILE A 77 -7.67 -0.56 -3.01
C ILE A 77 -8.28 -1.51 -4.03
N TYR A 78 -7.47 -2.43 -4.55
CA TYR A 78 -7.96 -3.61 -5.24
C TYR A 78 -8.35 -4.67 -4.22
N PHE A 79 -9.61 -5.10 -4.26
CA PHE A 79 -10.13 -6.21 -3.48
C PHE A 79 -10.92 -7.12 -4.44
N GLU A 80 -10.53 -8.40 -4.53
CA GLU A 80 -11.11 -9.38 -5.45
C GLU A 80 -11.15 -8.91 -6.93
N GLY A 81 -10.12 -8.19 -7.36
CA GLY A 81 -9.99 -7.68 -8.73
C GLY A 81 -10.87 -6.46 -9.06
N GLN A 82 -11.53 -5.86 -8.08
CA GLN A 82 -12.32 -4.64 -8.23
C GLN A 82 -11.75 -3.51 -7.36
N ILE A 83 -11.94 -2.27 -7.83
CA ILE A 83 -11.49 -1.07 -7.11
C ILE A 83 -12.57 -0.64 -6.14
N HIS A 84 -12.20 -0.52 -4.87
CA HIS A 84 -13.08 -0.07 -3.81
C HIS A 84 -12.48 1.15 -3.11
N GLU A 85 -13.35 2.06 -2.67
CA GLU A 85 -13.00 3.16 -1.77
C GLU A 85 -13.23 2.72 -0.32
N VAL A 86 -12.25 2.96 0.53
CA VAL A 86 -12.30 2.70 1.97
C VAL A 86 -13.16 3.77 2.65
N THR A 87 -14.30 3.40 3.21
CA THR A 87 -15.22 4.29 3.93
C THR A 87 -15.01 4.27 5.44
N ARG A 88 -14.37 3.22 5.96
CA ARG A 88 -13.96 3.07 7.36
C ARG A 88 -12.54 2.52 7.38
N SER A 89 -11.69 3.04 8.26
CA SER A 89 -10.31 2.57 8.38
C SER A 89 -10.22 1.05 8.54
N ILE A 90 -9.27 0.44 7.85
CA ILE A 90 -8.97 -0.99 7.93
C ILE A 90 -7.56 -1.11 8.50
N SER A 91 -7.43 -1.65 9.70
CA SER A 91 -6.16 -1.79 10.40
C SER A 91 -5.39 -3.00 9.86
N GLY A 92 -4.10 -2.80 9.59
CA GLY A 92 -3.18 -3.91 9.37
C GLY A 92 -2.75 -4.53 10.70
N TYR A 93 -2.29 -5.78 10.66
CA TYR A 93 -1.77 -6.43 11.86
C TYR A 93 -0.46 -5.79 12.32
N ARG A 94 -0.20 -5.85 13.62
CA ARG A 94 1.02 -5.27 14.24
C ARG A 94 1.98 -6.40 14.60
N LYS A 95 3.26 -6.22 14.27
CA LYS A 95 4.32 -7.16 14.65
C LYS A 95 4.97 -6.77 15.98
N PRO A 96 5.36 -7.74 16.84
CA PRO A 96 6.20 -7.45 17.99
C PRO A 96 7.53 -6.83 17.58
N SER A 97 8.15 -6.07 18.48
CA SER A 97 9.39 -5.36 18.21
C SER A 97 10.38 -5.55 19.35
N THR A 98 11.61 -5.95 19.04
CA THR A 98 12.70 -6.09 20.03
C THR A 98 13.61 -4.86 20.09
N ALA A 99 13.34 -3.84 19.27
CA ALA A 99 14.20 -2.68 19.10
C ALA A 99 13.41 -1.42 18.72
N ILE A 100 14.09 -0.27 18.81
CA ILE A 100 13.56 1.01 18.36
C ILE A 100 13.98 1.21 16.90
N TYR A 101 13.01 1.42 16.01
CA TYR A 101 13.26 1.59 14.56
C TYR A 101 13.30 3.04 14.12
N TRP A 102 12.63 3.93 14.84
CA TRP A 102 12.48 5.33 14.50
C TRP A 102 12.82 6.20 15.71
N GLU A 103 13.64 7.22 15.48
CA GLU A 103 13.97 8.24 16.46
C GLU A 103 13.52 9.60 15.93
N GLU A 104 12.88 10.40 16.79
CA GLU A 104 12.48 11.76 16.43
C GLU A 104 13.72 12.64 16.20
N CYS A 105 13.76 13.33 15.07
CA CYS A 105 14.87 14.17 14.70
C CYS A 105 14.65 15.60 15.17
N SER A 106 15.58 16.11 16.00
CA SER A 106 15.58 17.48 16.53
C SER A 106 16.37 18.48 15.68
N ASP A 107 16.87 18.08 14.50
CA ASP A 107 17.67 18.94 13.63
C ASP A 107 16.86 20.10 13.04
N VAL A 108 17.15 21.32 13.52
CA VAL A 108 16.50 22.57 13.09
C VAL A 108 16.82 22.96 11.63
N ASN A 109 17.84 22.33 11.02
CA ASN A 109 18.32 22.64 9.67
C ASN A 109 17.76 21.72 8.57
N ILE A 110 16.84 20.80 8.90
CA ILE A 110 16.23 19.93 7.90
C ILE A 110 15.31 20.76 7.00
N SER A 111 15.69 20.86 5.72
CA SER A 111 14.82 21.47 4.73
C SER A 111 13.62 20.55 4.47
N VAL A 112 12.41 21.04 4.74
CA VAL A 112 11.13 20.33 4.51
C VAL A 112 11.00 19.83 3.06
N THR A 113 11.70 20.46 2.11
CA THR A 113 11.68 20.06 0.70
C THR A 113 12.49 18.81 0.40
N GLN A 114 13.41 18.39 1.27
CA GLN A 114 14.28 17.22 1.06
C GLN A 114 13.77 15.95 1.75
N VAL A 115 12.83 16.07 2.68
CA VAL A 115 12.33 14.92 3.43
C VAL A 115 11.09 14.34 2.78
N VAL A 116 11.12 13.02 2.63
CA VAL A 116 10.05 12.24 2.03
C VAL A 116 9.03 11.87 3.11
N ASN A 117 7.74 11.89 2.79
CA ASN A 117 6.73 11.41 3.74
C ASN A 117 6.88 9.90 3.95
N TYR A 118 6.59 9.45 5.17
CA TYR A 118 6.47 8.04 5.48
C TYR A 118 5.43 7.39 4.57
N SER A 119 5.69 6.14 4.19
CA SER A 119 4.78 5.31 3.45
C SER A 119 4.94 3.88 3.91
N GLN A 120 3.83 3.20 4.17
CA GLN A 120 3.83 1.78 4.54
C GLN A 120 4.37 0.88 3.42
N PHE A 121 4.34 1.33 2.16
CA PHE A 121 4.96 0.67 1.01
C PHE A 121 6.46 0.99 0.86
N GLY A 122 6.99 1.90 1.69
CA GLY A 122 8.39 2.29 1.70
C GLY A 122 9.31 1.16 2.16
N THR A 123 10.60 1.34 1.90
CA THR A 123 11.66 0.47 2.40
C THR A 123 12.79 1.39 2.82
N TYR A 124 13.18 1.29 4.09
CA TYR A 124 14.03 2.26 4.75
C TYR A 124 15.27 1.57 5.31
N TYR A 125 16.36 2.31 5.30
CA TYR A 125 17.67 1.90 5.79
C TYR A 125 18.13 2.86 6.90
N PRO A 126 19.04 2.41 7.79
CA PRO A 126 19.57 3.26 8.84
C PRO A 126 20.12 4.59 8.32
N GLY A 127 19.70 5.69 8.92
CA GLY A 127 20.02 7.06 8.52
C GLY A 127 19.00 7.74 7.59
N ASP A 128 18.06 6.99 7.01
CA ASP A 128 16.98 7.57 6.21
C ASP A 128 16.13 8.52 7.07
N LYS A 129 15.79 9.68 6.52
CA LYS A 129 14.94 10.69 7.17
C LYS A 129 13.58 10.75 6.49
N ILE A 130 12.52 10.70 7.29
CA ILE A 130 11.12 10.74 6.83
C ILE A 130 10.29 11.74 7.64
N SER A 131 9.19 12.19 7.06
CA SER A 131 8.16 12.99 7.74
C SER A 131 6.91 12.14 7.96
N HIS A 132 6.41 12.09 9.18
CA HIS A 132 5.17 11.39 9.53
C HIS A 132 4.35 12.27 10.48
N ASN A 133 3.11 12.59 10.10
CA ASN A 133 2.23 13.50 10.86
C ASN A 133 2.87 14.86 11.21
N GLY A 134 3.76 15.36 10.35
CA GLY A 134 4.45 16.65 10.54
C GLY A 134 5.68 16.59 11.46
N VAL A 135 6.04 15.41 11.97
CA VAL A 135 7.24 15.15 12.77
C VAL A 135 8.28 14.43 11.92
N PHE A 136 9.55 14.79 12.10
CA PHE A 136 10.66 14.16 11.38
C PHE A 136 11.23 12.99 12.18
N TYR A 137 11.49 11.87 11.51
CA TYR A 137 12.11 10.70 12.11
C TYR A 137 13.36 10.28 11.33
N THR A 138 14.34 9.75 12.05
CA THR A 138 15.51 9.06 11.50
C THR A 138 15.34 7.57 11.69
N CYS A 139 15.53 6.80 10.63
CA CYS A 139 15.53 5.34 10.66
C CYS A 139 16.79 4.84 11.40
N LEU A 140 16.63 3.98 12.39
CA LEU A 140 17.74 3.37 13.14
C LEU A 140 18.08 1.97 12.64
N LEU A 141 17.08 1.23 12.15
CA LEU A 141 17.18 -0.16 11.73
C LEU A 141 16.37 -0.37 10.45
N GLU A 142 16.88 -1.22 9.56
CA GLU A 142 16.21 -1.53 8.30
C GLU A 142 14.80 -2.07 8.51
N ASN A 143 13.83 -1.52 7.77
CA ASN A 143 12.42 -1.88 7.88
C ASN A 143 11.62 -1.47 6.63
N GLY A 144 10.36 -1.89 6.59
CA GLY A 144 9.41 -1.55 5.53
C GLY A 144 8.88 -2.75 4.76
N TYR A 145 8.20 -2.44 3.66
CA TYR A 145 7.36 -3.38 2.92
C TYR A 145 8.14 -4.57 2.34
N LYS A 146 9.31 -4.32 1.75
CA LYS A 146 10.15 -5.38 1.13
C LYS A 146 10.76 -6.33 2.15
N PHE A 147 11.02 -5.85 3.37
CA PHE A 147 11.54 -6.67 4.46
C PHE A 147 10.43 -7.44 5.19
N ASN A 148 9.16 -7.30 4.77
CA ASN A 148 8.01 -7.81 5.49
C ASN A 148 8.00 -7.32 6.96
N ASP A 149 8.48 -6.10 7.21
CA ASP A 149 8.62 -5.56 8.56
C ASP A 149 8.22 -4.08 8.57
N ILE A 150 6.93 -3.81 8.37
CA ILE A 150 6.40 -2.44 8.36
C ILE A 150 6.39 -1.91 9.80
N ARG A 151 7.12 -0.83 10.07
CA ARG A 151 7.09 -0.13 11.37
C ARG A 151 6.63 1.28 11.14
N ILE A 152 5.42 1.60 11.58
CA ILE A 152 4.90 2.97 11.54
C ILE A 152 5.50 3.72 12.74
N PRO A 153 6.07 4.92 12.57
CA PRO A 153 6.58 5.70 13.69
C PRO A 153 5.53 5.88 14.79
N LEU A 154 5.93 5.70 16.05
CA LEU A 154 5.09 5.77 17.26
C LEU A 154 3.99 4.71 17.39
N VAL A 155 3.90 3.72 16.49
CA VAL A 155 2.90 2.65 16.58
C VAL A 155 3.56 1.37 17.06
N ASN A 156 3.25 0.98 18.30
CA ASN A 156 3.54 -0.33 18.85
C ASN A 156 2.22 -0.96 19.30
N GLY A 157 2.05 -2.26 19.06
CA GLY A 157 0.88 -3.00 19.53
C GLY A 157 1.21 -4.06 20.59
N TRP A 158 2.49 -4.34 20.80
CA TRP A 158 2.99 -5.39 21.65
C TRP A 158 3.91 -4.80 22.70
N LYS A 159 3.80 -5.29 23.92
CA LYS A 159 4.62 -4.93 25.07
C LYS A 159 5.51 -6.10 25.43
N GLU A 160 6.81 -5.84 25.61
CA GLU A 160 7.76 -6.86 26.07
C GLU A 160 7.47 -7.21 27.54
N VAL A 161 7.49 -8.51 27.85
CA VAL A 161 7.21 -9.06 29.18
C VAL A 161 8.51 -9.59 29.78
N GLU A 162 8.77 -9.24 31.04
CA GLU A 162 9.93 -9.77 31.77
C GLU A 162 9.77 -11.28 32.00
N THR A 163 10.84 -12.02 31.72
CA THR A 163 10.85 -13.48 31.76
C THR A 163 12.02 -13.97 32.62
N PRO A 164 11.88 -14.00 33.95
CA PRO A 164 12.91 -14.53 34.82
C PRO A 164 13.09 -16.03 34.58
N SER A 165 14.31 -16.53 34.78
CA SER A 165 14.54 -17.98 34.82
C SER A 165 13.71 -18.61 35.94
N TRP A 166 13.10 -19.75 35.66
CA TRP A 166 12.27 -20.47 36.63
C TRP A 166 13.07 -20.84 37.89
N GLN A 167 12.43 -20.67 39.05
CA GLN A 167 12.94 -21.03 40.36
C GLN A 167 11.83 -21.73 41.14
N PRO A 168 12.15 -22.61 42.11
CA PRO A 168 11.14 -23.28 42.91
C PRO A 168 10.52 -22.34 43.97
N VAL A 169 9.71 -21.39 43.51
CA VAL A 169 9.01 -20.36 44.31
C VAL A 169 7.56 -20.27 43.89
N GLU A 170 6.73 -19.64 44.71
CA GLU A 170 5.34 -19.38 44.34
C GLU A 170 5.26 -18.31 43.24
N TYR A 171 4.47 -18.59 42.21
CA TYR A 171 4.20 -17.68 41.10
C TYR A 171 2.71 -17.32 41.08
N PRO A 172 2.36 -16.05 40.82
CA PRO A 172 0.98 -15.72 40.51
C PRO A 172 0.54 -16.34 39.18
N LEU A 173 -0.77 -16.57 39.03
CA LEU A 173 -1.37 -17.03 37.79
C LEU A 173 -0.96 -16.11 36.62
N TRP A 174 -0.67 -16.71 35.45
CA TRP A 174 -0.18 -16.05 34.24
C TRP A 174 1.26 -15.54 34.30
N SER A 175 2.03 -15.86 35.35
CA SER A 175 3.46 -15.57 35.35
C SER A 175 4.16 -16.29 34.21
N VAL A 176 5.05 -15.59 33.52
CA VAL A 176 5.88 -16.16 32.47
C VAL A 176 7.31 -16.37 32.99
N VAL A 177 7.87 -17.53 32.71
CA VAL A 177 9.22 -17.92 33.12
C VAL A 177 9.99 -18.53 31.95
N GLU A 178 11.31 -18.39 31.98
CA GLU A 178 12.22 -19.11 31.08
C GLU A 178 12.69 -20.40 31.76
N TYR A 179 12.57 -21.53 31.07
CA TYR A 179 13.11 -22.82 31.54
C TYR A 179 13.68 -23.60 30.36
N GLY A 180 14.95 -24.01 30.44
CA GLY A 180 15.58 -24.82 29.40
C GLY A 180 15.71 -24.15 28.03
N GLY A 181 15.65 -22.80 27.96
CA GLY A 181 15.69 -22.02 26.72
C GLY A 181 14.32 -21.80 26.06
N GLU A 182 13.24 -22.29 26.68
CA GLU A 182 11.85 -22.11 26.25
C GLU A 182 11.07 -21.29 27.29
N PHE A 183 9.90 -20.77 26.89
CA PHE A 183 9.08 -19.92 27.74
C PHE A 183 7.76 -20.61 28.13
N TYR A 184 7.38 -20.47 29.40
CA TYR A 184 6.19 -21.09 29.95
C TYR A 184 5.37 -20.08 30.75
N THR A 185 4.06 -20.16 30.64
CA THR A 185 3.11 -19.38 31.43
C THR A 185 2.34 -20.28 32.39
N LEU A 186 2.12 -19.84 33.63
CA LEU A 186 1.31 -20.57 34.60
C LEU A 186 -0.17 -20.42 34.23
N THR A 187 -0.84 -21.50 33.83
CA THR A 187 -2.21 -21.47 33.31
C THR A 187 -3.28 -21.84 34.32
N THR A 188 -2.91 -22.56 35.38
CA THR A 188 -3.82 -22.94 36.46
C THR A 188 -3.08 -23.10 37.79
N LEU A 189 -3.76 -22.75 38.89
CA LEU A 189 -3.28 -22.97 40.26
C LEU A 189 -3.81 -24.26 40.88
N ASP A 190 -4.63 -25.02 40.15
CA ASP A 190 -5.22 -26.25 40.65
C ASP A 190 -4.13 -27.30 40.90
N SER A 191 -3.96 -27.69 42.16
CA SER A 191 -2.89 -28.62 42.60
C SER A 191 -1.47 -28.16 42.24
N PHE A 192 -1.25 -26.86 42.09
CA PHE A 192 0.06 -26.30 41.75
C PHE A 192 1.09 -26.57 42.87
N ASP A 193 2.20 -27.21 42.52
CA ASP A 193 3.37 -27.40 43.37
C ASP A 193 4.53 -26.58 42.81
N SER A 194 4.95 -25.56 43.56
CA SER A 194 6.04 -24.66 43.18
C SER A 194 7.41 -25.34 43.06
N ASN A 195 7.57 -26.57 43.56
CA ASN A 195 8.82 -27.33 43.42
C ASN A 195 8.91 -28.13 42.12
N LEU A 196 7.80 -28.25 41.37
CA LEU A 196 7.77 -28.96 40.10
C LEU A 196 8.02 -27.99 38.94
N ASP A 197 8.98 -28.35 38.09
CA ASP A 197 9.35 -27.54 36.94
C ASP A 197 8.29 -27.61 35.82
N PRO A 198 8.34 -26.67 34.84
CA PRO A 198 7.38 -26.62 33.73
C PRO A 198 7.35 -27.85 32.81
N MET A 199 8.32 -28.75 32.87
CA MET A 199 8.33 -29.99 32.09
C MET A 199 7.66 -31.16 32.80
N VAL A 200 7.56 -31.08 34.12
CA VAL A 200 6.93 -32.13 34.95
C VAL A 200 5.50 -31.75 35.34
N SER A 201 5.24 -30.45 35.53
CA SER A 201 3.94 -29.95 36.00
C SER A 201 3.02 -29.54 34.85
N ASP A 202 1.81 -30.12 34.81
CA ASP A 202 0.76 -29.79 33.85
C ASP A 202 0.14 -28.37 34.05
N ASN A 203 0.47 -27.69 35.16
CA ASN A 203 0.02 -26.33 35.42
C ASN A 203 0.64 -25.28 34.48
N TRP A 204 1.73 -25.61 33.78
CA TRP A 204 2.45 -24.71 32.90
C TRP A 204 2.08 -24.96 31.43
N GLY A 205 1.76 -23.89 30.71
CA GLY A 205 1.57 -23.91 29.25
C GLY A 205 2.78 -23.32 28.55
N ALA A 206 3.28 -23.99 27.50
CA ALA A 206 4.34 -23.42 26.66
C ALA A 206 3.80 -22.21 25.87
N VAL A 207 4.58 -21.14 25.82
CA VAL A 207 4.25 -19.94 25.04
C VAL A 207 4.65 -20.19 23.59
N ALA A 208 3.70 -20.00 22.66
CA ALA A 208 3.93 -20.24 21.25
C ALA A 208 4.70 -19.08 20.57
N ASP A 209 5.38 -19.40 19.47
CA ASP A 209 5.98 -18.39 18.59
C ASP A 209 4.91 -17.48 17.96
N TYR A 210 5.26 -16.21 17.78
CA TYR A 210 4.44 -15.27 17.03
C TYR A 210 4.32 -15.71 15.57
N ASP A 211 3.08 -15.84 15.09
CA ASP A 211 2.73 -16.18 13.72
C ASP A 211 2.02 -14.99 13.05
N PRO A 212 2.62 -14.34 12.04
CA PRO A 212 1.97 -13.27 11.30
C PRO A 212 0.73 -13.71 10.51
N ALA A 213 0.52 -15.02 10.28
CA ALA A 213 -0.67 -15.54 9.63
C ALA A 213 -1.86 -15.64 10.60
N TYR A 214 -1.61 -15.86 11.89
CA TYR A 214 -2.64 -15.88 12.93
C TYR A 214 -3.26 -14.49 13.12
N ASN A 215 -4.55 -14.43 13.43
CA ASN A 215 -5.33 -13.17 13.47
C ASN A 215 -6.37 -13.13 14.59
N THR A 216 -6.23 -14.00 15.58
CA THR A 216 -7.16 -14.11 16.70
C THR A 216 -6.39 -14.05 18.02
N TYR A 217 -5.38 -13.17 18.09
CA TYR A 217 -4.71 -12.84 19.34
C TYR A 217 -5.68 -12.09 20.24
N GLU A 218 -5.85 -12.56 21.48
CA GLU A 218 -6.75 -11.92 22.43
C GLU A 218 -6.09 -10.69 23.04
N LEU A 219 -6.80 -9.56 23.09
CA LEU A 219 -6.33 -8.38 23.82
C LEU A 219 -6.49 -8.62 25.32
N SER A 220 -5.53 -9.31 25.91
CA SER A 220 -5.51 -9.66 27.33
C SER A 220 -4.09 -9.65 27.88
N ASP A 221 -3.98 -9.46 29.20
CA ASP A 221 -2.67 -9.47 29.89
C ASP A 221 -2.05 -10.87 29.99
N HIS A 222 -2.76 -11.92 29.54
CA HIS A 222 -2.36 -13.32 29.61
C HIS A 222 -2.21 -14.00 28.24
N GLU A 223 -2.39 -13.24 27.16
CA GLU A 223 -2.00 -13.67 25.81
C GLU A 223 -0.51 -13.39 25.62
N TYR A 224 0.28 -14.44 25.39
CA TYR A 224 1.72 -14.34 25.25
C TYR A 224 2.20 -14.96 23.95
N VAL A 225 3.18 -14.32 23.33
CA VAL A 225 3.88 -14.84 22.15
C VAL A 225 5.39 -14.69 22.30
N VAL A 226 6.14 -15.65 21.77
CA VAL A 226 7.59 -15.55 21.64
C VAL A 226 7.94 -14.91 20.31
N TYR A 227 8.77 -13.88 20.32
CA TYR A 227 9.30 -13.28 19.10
C TYR A 227 10.78 -12.95 19.28
N LYS A 228 11.63 -13.57 18.43
CA LYS A 228 13.09 -13.43 18.47
C LYS A 228 13.68 -13.69 19.88
N GLY A 229 13.17 -14.72 20.57
CA GLY A 229 13.66 -15.13 21.90
C GLY A 229 13.25 -14.21 23.05
N ARG A 230 12.19 -13.40 22.88
CA ARG A 230 11.59 -12.59 23.94
C ARG A 230 10.08 -12.77 23.94
N VAL A 231 9.44 -12.62 25.10
CA VAL A 231 7.99 -12.74 25.24
C VAL A 231 7.32 -11.39 25.15
N PHE A 232 6.19 -11.35 24.45
CA PHE A 232 5.36 -10.17 24.29
C PHE A 232 3.91 -10.47 24.63
N SER A 233 3.21 -9.48 25.18
CA SER A 233 1.76 -9.46 25.31
C SER A 233 1.15 -8.31 24.50
N PRO A 234 -0.09 -8.45 24.01
CA PRO A 234 -0.75 -7.39 23.26
C PRO A 234 -1.16 -6.24 24.18
N GLU A 235 -0.76 -5.01 23.85
CA GLU A 235 -1.14 -3.79 24.56
C GLU A 235 -2.35 -3.10 23.91
N THR A 236 -2.53 -3.34 22.62
CA THR A 236 -3.64 -2.82 21.80
C THR A 236 -4.18 -3.93 20.92
N ASP A 237 -5.24 -3.69 20.15
CA ASP A 237 -5.58 -4.64 19.08
C ASP A 237 -4.44 -4.75 18.05
N VAL A 238 -3.89 -5.96 17.96
CA VAL A 238 -2.74 -6.31 17.11
C VAL A 238 -3.16 -7.06 15.85
N ASN A 239 -4.43 -7.47 15.75
CA ASN A 239 -4.95 -8.23 14.64
C ASN A 239 -5.25 -7.30 13.46
N ALA A 240 -5.23 -7.86 12.25
CA ALA A 240 -5.71 -7.15 11.07
C ALA A 240 -7.24 -7.18 11.06
N ASP A 241 -7.85 -6.06 10.65
CA ASP A 241 -9.27 -6.00 10.40
C ASP A 241 -9.64 -6.89 9.21
N ILE A 242 -10.72 -7.65 9.34
CA ILE A 242 -11.24 -8.48 8.24
C ILE A 242 -12.05 -7.57 7.30
N PRO A 243 -11.60 -7.36 6.05
CA PRO A 243 -12.24 -6.47 5.10
C PRO A 243 -13.65 -6.99 4.76
N GLN A 244 -14.67 -6.12 4.91
CA GLN A 244 -16.06 -6.44 4.57
C GLN A 244 -16.67 -5.36 3.66
N ALA A 245 -17.20 -5.79 2.51
CA ALA A 245 -17.87 -4.90 1.56
C ALA A 245 -19.14 -4.30 2.19
N GLY A 246 -19.35 -3.00 1.99
CA GLY A 246 -20.46 -2.24 2.56
C GLY A 246 -20.26 -1.79 4.01
N GLN A 247 -19.30 -2.36 4.73
CA GLN A 247 -18.90 -1.89 6.07
C GLN A 247 -17.62 -1.06 6.03
N HIS A 248 -16.57 -1.61 5.42
CA HIS A 248 -15.24 -1.03 5.38
C HIS A 248 -14.97 -0.28 4.08
N PHE A 249 -15.55 -0.76 2.97
CA PHE A 249 -15.33 -0.19 1.66
C PHE A 249 -16.54 -0.37 0.74
N VAL A 250 -16.60 0.47 -0.29
CA VAL A 250 -17.67 0.49 -1.30
C VAL A 250 -17.06 0.48 -2.70
N LEU A 251 -17.78 -0.09 -3.67
CA LEU A 251 -17.33 -0.13 -5.06
C LEU A 251 -17.25 1.30 -5.61
N HIS A 252 -16.04 1.76 -5.93
CA HIS A 252 -15.83 3.10 -6.46
C HIS A 252 -14.48 3.18 -7.19
N ASP A 253 -14.52 3.51 -8.47
CA ASP A 253 -13.34 3.71 -9.31
C ASP A 253 -12.99 5.21 -9.37
N PRO A 254 -11.86 5.65 -8.80
CA PRO A 254 -11.49 7.07 -8.74
C PRO A 254 -10.90 7.60 -10.05
N ARG A 255 -10.63 6.72 -11.01
CA ARG A 255 -9.95 7.05 -12.25
C ARG A 255 -10.88 7.86 -13.16
N ASN A 256 -10.36 8.92 -13.77
CA ASN A 256 -11.15 9.73 -14.71
C ASN A 256 -11.71 8.84 -15.86
N PRO A 257 -13.04 8.81 -16.08
CA PRO A 257 -13.67 7.89 -17.02
C PRO A 257 -13.31 8.18 -18.48
N ASN A 258 -13.04 9.44 -18.84
CA ASN A 258 -12.60 9.81 -20.19
C ASN A 258 -11.18 9.33 -20.45
N LEU A 259 -10.25 9.58 -19.51
CA LEU A 259 -8.88 9.07 -19.59
C LEU A 259 -8.87 7.55 -19.72
N LYS A 260 -9.64 6.86 -18.86
CA LYS A 260 -9.79 5.40 -18.92
C LYS A 260 -10.29 4.93 -20.30
N ARG A 261 -11.38 5.52 -20.80
CA ARG A 261 -11.95 5.16 -22.11
C ARG A 261 -10.94 5.34 -23.25
N HIS A 262 -10.30 6.50 -23.33
CA HIS A 262 -9.39 6.81 -24.42
C HIS A 262 -8.08 6.03 -24.32
N MET A 263 -7.56 5.82 -23.11
CA MET A 263 -6.37 4.99 -22.89
C MET A 263 -6.61 3.53 -23.27
N VAL A 264 -7.78 2.95 -22.97
CA VAL A 264 -8.12 1.58 -23.40
C VAL A 264 -8.13 1.49 -24.92
N ARG A 265 -8.73 2.45 -25.63
CA ARG A 265 -8.81 2.46 -27.10
C ARG A 265 -7.42 2.55 -27.74
N LEU A 266 -6.59 3.47 -27.25
CA LEU A 266 -5.21 3.63 -27.71
C LEU A 266 -4.37 2.37 -27.42
N ALA A 267 -4.46 1.82 -26.22
CA ALA A 267 -3.72 0.61 -25.84
C ALA A 267 -4.15 -0.61 -26.66
N VAL A 268 -5.45 -0.81 -26.93
CA VAL A 268 -5.92 -1.91 -27.79
C VAL A 268 -5.42 -1.76 -29.24
N TYR A 269 -5.36 -0.53 -29.74
CA TYR A 269 -4.80 -0.26 -31.06
C TYR A 269 -3.31 -0.61 -31.12
N GLU A 270 -2.50 -0.10 -30.18
CA GLU A 270 -1.06 -0.39 -30.12
C GLU A 270 -0.80 -1.89 -29.92
N LEU A 271 -1.58 -2.55 -29.06
CA LEU A 271 -1.50 -3.99 -28.85
C LEU A 271 -1.79 -4.76 -30.15
N THR A 272 -2.82 -4.37 -30.89
CA THR A 272 -3.13 -4.99 -32.20
C THR A 272 -2.00 -4.76 -33.21
N LYS A 273 -1.45 -3.54 -33.28
CA LYS A 273 -0.37 -3.17 -34.18
C LYS A 273 0.92 -3.97 -33.92
N LEU A 274 1.24 -4.24 -32.64
CA LEU A 274 2.39 -5.08 -32.26
C LEU A 274 2.28 -6.53 -32.73
N ILE A 275 1.05 -7.06 -32.86
CA ILE A 275 0.81 -8.49 -33.14
C ILE A 275 0.47 -8.73 -34.61
N ALA A 276 -0.39 -7.90 -35.17
CA ALA A 276 -0.95 -8.03 -36.50
C ALA A 276 -1.06 -6.64 -37.18
N PRO A 277 0.08 -6.01 -37.52
CA PRO A 277 0.10 -4.65 -38.07
C PRO A 277 -0.71 -4.52 -39.38
N ASN A 278 -0.77 -5.59 -40.17
CA ASN A 278 -1.49 -5.61 -41.45
C ASN A 278 -2.98 -5.96 -41.32
N ASN A 279 -3.48 -6.27 -40.11
CA ASN A 279 -4.86 -6.72 -39.90
C ASN A 279 -5.50 -6.04 -38.69
N VAL A 280 -5.51 -4.71 -38.70
CA VAL A 280 -6.25 -3.90 -37.72
C VAL A 280 -7.66 -3.68 -38.23
N SER A 281 -8.68 -3.97 -37.41
CA SER A 281 -10.06 -3.78 -37.82
C SER A 281 -10.39 -2.28 -38.01
N VAL A 282 -11.27 -1.98 -38.96
CA VAL A 282 -11.72 -0.61 -39.24
C VAL A 282 -12.31 0.05 -37.99
N VAL A 283 -12.99 -0.72 -37.15
CA VAL A 283 -13.55 -0.26 -35.86
C VAL A 283 -12.43 0.24 -34.94
N ARG A 284 -11.32 -0.50 -34.81
CA ARG A 284 -10.18 -0.11 -33.98
C ARG A 284 -9.45 1.12 -34.52
N ILE A 285 -9.31 1.24 -35.83
CA ILE A 285 -8.73 2.43 -36.47
C ILE A 285 -9.59 3.65 -36.15
N ARG A 286 -10.93 3.53 -36.28
CA ARG A 286 -11.86 4.60 -35.95
C ARG A 286 -11.81 4.99 -34.46
N ASP A 287 -11.79 4.02 -33.55
CA ASP A 287 -11.67 4.27 -32.10
C ASP A 287 -10.36 5.00 -31.74
N TYR A 288 -9.27 4.67 -32.43
CA TYR A 288 -7.99 5.35 -32.33
C TYR A 288 -8.10 6.80 -32.84
N GLU A 289 -8.62 7.01 -34.05
CA GLU A 289 -8.81 8.34 -34.65
C GLU A 289 -9.71 9.24 -33.78
N ASP A 290 -10.81 8.71 -33.26
CA ASP A 290 -11.72 9.42 -32.35
C ASP A 290 -11.01 9.82 -31.06
N SER A 291 -10.10 8.97 -30.54
CA SER A 291 -9.31 9.27 -29.34
C SER A 291 -8.23 10.32 -29.59
N MET A 292 -7.55 10.25 -30.74
CA MET A 292 -6.57 11.28 -31.15
C MET A 292 -7.23 12.64 -31.39
N LYS A 293 -8.44 12.65 -31.97
CA LYS A 293 -9.24 13.87 -32.12
C LYS A 293 -9.64 14.44 -30.76
N TRP A 294 -10.09 13.60 -29.82
CA TRP A 294 -10.42 14.02 -28.46
C TRP A 294 -9.21 14.65 -27.75
N LEU A 295 -8.02 14.04 -27.87
CA LEU A 295 -6.78 14.58 -27.32
C LEU A 295 -6.44 15.96 -27.92
N ASN A 296 -6.57 16.11 -29.24
CA ASN A 296 -6.30 17.37 -29.93
C ASN A 296 -7.29 18.48 -29.52
N ASP A 297 -8.58 18.17 -29.46
CA ASP A 297 -9.61 19.13 -29.06
C ASP A 297 -9.46 19.53 -27.58
N ALA A 298 -9.09 18.59 -26.70
CA ALA A 298 -8.77 18.87 -25.30
C ALA A 298 -7.50 19.72 -25.16
N ALA A 299 -6.42 19.40 -25.89
CA ALA A 299 -5.17 20.17 -25.91
C ALA A 299 -5.40 21.63 -26.32
N ARG A 300 -6.30 21.85 -27.29
CA ARG A 300 -6.72 23.19 -27.78
C ARG A 300 -7.82 23.84 -26.95
N LEU A 301 -8.17 23.27 -25.79
CA LEU A 301 -9.17 23.78 -24.85
C LEU A 301 -10.59 23.91 -25.44
N ARG A 302 -10.88 23.17 -26.51
CA ARG A 302 -12.21 23.14 -27.15
C ARG A 302 -13.19 22.23 -26.42
N LEU A 303 -12.67 21.33 -25.59
CA LEU A 303 -13.41 20.38 -24.78
C LEU A 303 -12.81 20.35 -23.36
N ASN A 304 -13.66 20.17 -22.36
CA ASN A 304 -13.21 19.89 -21.00
C ASN A 304 -13.05 18.36 -20.79
N PRO A 305 -11.82 17.84 -20.62
CA PRO A 305 -11.59 16.41 -20.36
C PRO A 305 -11.93 15.98 -18.92
N GLN A 306 -12.37 16.92 -18.05
CA GLN A 306 -12.57 16.73 -16.61
C GLN A 306 -11.26 16.40 -15.87
N ILE A 307 -10.15 16.93 -16.36
CA ILE A 307 -8.83 16.85 -15.72
C ILE A 307 -8.53 18.23 -15.12
N PRO A 308 -7.99 18.32 -13.88
CA PRO A 308 -7.55 19.58 -13.32
C PRO A 308 -6.55 20.31 -14.23
N ARG A 309 -6.71 21.63 -14.34
CA ARG A 309 -5.79 22.50 -15.10
C ARG A 309 -4.52 22.73 -14.30
N LYS A 310 -3.39 22.86 -15.01
CA LYS A 310 -2.18 23.41 -14.41
C LYS A 310 -2.44 24.85 -13.96
N LEU A 311 -1.90 25.21 -12.80
CA LEU A 311 -2.00 26.54 -12.22
C LEU A 311 -0.67 27.29 -12.39
N ASP A 312 -0.76 28.60 -12.62
CA ASP A 312 0.38 29.51 -12.62
C ASP A 312 0.81 29.88 -11.19
N GLU A 313 1.88 30.68 -11.06
CA GLU A 313 2.39 31.17 -9.76
C GLU A 313 1.35 31.98 -8.95
N THR A 314 0.29 32.46 -9.62
CA THR A 314 -0.82 33.20 -9.01
C THR A 314 -2.03 32.32 -8.68
N LYS A 315 -1.89 30.99 -8.80
CA LYS A 315 -2.96 29.98 -8.62
C LYS A 315 -4.12 30.12 -9.61
N LYS A 316 -3.89 30.71 -10.78
CA LYS A 316 -4.89 30.78 -11.86
C LYS A 316 -4.58 29.72 -12.93
N PRO A 317 -5.58 29.21 -13.65
CA PRO A 317 -5.34 28.26 -14.74
C PRO A 317 -4.39 28.86 -15.77
N VAL A 318 -3.34 28.13 -16.14
CA VAL A 318 -2.37 28.58 -17.16
C VAL A 318 -3.14 28.82 -18.46
N THR A 319 -3.25 30.08 -18.86
CA THR A 319 -3.91 30.52 -20.10
C THR A 319 -2.92 30.75 -21.25
N ASP A 320 -1.62 30.80 -20.96
CA ASP A 320 -0.58 31.21 -21.92
C ASP A 320 0.59 30.20 -22.02
N TRP A 321 1.03 30.04 -23.27
CA TRP A 321 2.07 29.16 -23.81
C TRP A 321 3.49 29.36 -23.26
N GLN A 322 3.72 30.31 -22.35
CA GLN A 322 5.08 30.70 -21.90
C GLN A 322 5.36 30.61 -20.40
N LEU A 323 4.40 30.28 -19.55
CA LEU A 323 4.60 30.27 -18.10
C LEU A 323 4.06 28.98 -17.46
N ALA A 324 4.63 27.84 -17.86
CA ALA A 324 4.62 26.65 -17.02
C ALA A 324 5.93 26.60 -16.24
N THR A 325 5.90 26.98 -14.96
CA THR A 325 6.95 26.56 -14.03
C THR A 325 6.90 25.04 -13.95
N PHE A 326 7.84 24.38 -14.62
CA PHE A 326 8.03 22.94 -14.54
C PHE A 326 8.45 22.55 -13.12
N GLN A 327 7.49 22.32 -12.23
CA GLN A 327 7.71 21.44 -11.10
C GLN A 327 7.39 20.01 -11.55
N THR A 328 8.36 19.39 -12.22
CA THR A 328 8.46 17.93 -12.36
C THR A 328 8.91 17.31 -11.03
N ASP A 329 8.21 17.62 -9.93
CA ASP A 329 8.48 16.99 -8.63
C ASP A 329 7.45 15.90 -8.40
N TYR A 330 7.47 14.90 -9.29
CA TYR A 330 6.72 13.68 -9.10
C TYR A 330 7.47 12.78 -8.13
N ASN A 331 7.12 12.88 -6.85
CA ASN A 331 7.61 11.98 -5.81
C ASN A 331 6.51 10.94 -5.48
N PRO A 332 6.73 9.63 -5.78
CA PRO A 332 5.79 8.54 -5.48
C PRO A 332 5.34 8.48 -4.01
N HIS A 333 6.16 9.02 -3.10
CA HIS A 333 5.93 9.04 -1.66
C HIS A 333 5.21 10.30 -1.16
N ARG A 334 4.92 11.27 -2.03
CA ARG A 334 4.12 12.48 -1.71
C ARG A 334 2.64 12.33 -2.09
N ASN A 335 2.22 11.16 -2.56
CA ASN A 335 0.85 10.95 -2.97
C ASN A 335 -0.07 10.96 -1.70
N PRO A 336 -1.12 11.82 -1.66
CA PRO A 336 -2.01 11.98 -0.51
C PRO A 336 -2.67 10.69 -0.03
N TRP A 337 -2.74 9.67 -0.89
CA TRP A 337 -3.32 8.37 -0.58
C TRP A 337 -2.42 7.44 0.26
N PHE A 338 -1.16 7.83 0.54
CA PHE A 338 -0.17 6.99 1.24
C PHE A 338 0.34 7.54 2.57
N ILE A 339 -0.35 8.54 3.15
CA ILE A 339 -0.05 9.05 4.49
C ILE A 339 -0.50 8.04 5.54
#